data_AF-A0A345ZQ62-F1
#
_entry.id   AF-A0A345ZQ62-F1
#
_cell.length_a   1.000
_cell.length_b   1.000
_cell.length_c   1.000
_cell.angle_alpha   90.00
_cell.angle_beta   90.00
_cell.angle_gamma   90.00
#
_symmetry.space_group_name_H-M   'P 1'
#
loop_
_entity.id
_entity.type
_entity.pdbx_description
1 polymer ?
#
loop_
_entity_poly.entity_id
_entity_poly.type
_entity_poly.pdbx_seq_one_letter_code
_entity_poly.pdbx_strand_id
1 'polypeptide(L)'
;MLNLPVYNGGVGGYGADQIILRAEQLMPLLRPKVLIVDLLADNILGVTYSSYGRPKPYFLVEHGALVAHNQPVPKVEQDLEGGDAKHWFAHSIVVSRFMEAFFSDWWFAGRNSSFSRTSGDEVEITCRLLHRLKKKTDEGGVRLILYLQFAGSHIIGGLSEPPHAALVHECAQSLGIQTVDEFGALAAIYRGNANALRENYVRKPDGSTGHKSPLGNGEVARRVAAALLESPQLDHDAAAVADYADTTEKESAVGPYRNFFSDSESIPNSDRPGSIVSLTCVRGFWPLVRTYRLAASGPPGEHYFAVDGIDLSPGYVSASLEVKPDQSGKFRVQLFGPNSQGAVADFDLANRESATIRLGKVRSISSGVEAAGFGWYRAWLTFFSPVGGRGAFIIQLAEPSGRYDFAAARESVLIRKIQITKGRSVPAYQTDVPIVRRVRAAACM
;
A
#
# COMPACT_ATOMS: atom_id res chain seq x y z
N MET A 1 -7.94 -18.29 35.15
CA MET A 1 -7.07 -17.12 34.83
C MET A 1 -5.62 -17.56 34.98
N LEU A 2 -4.71 -17.11 34.10
CA LEU A 2 -3.32 -17.60 34.06
C LEU A 2 -2.41 -17.05 35.18
N ASN A 3 -2.89 -16.08 35.98
CA ASN A 3 -2.16 -15.44 37.08
C ASN A 3 -0.75 -14.92 36.68
N LEU A 4 -0.64 -14.36 35.46
CA LEU A 4 0.59 -13.75 34.95
C LEU A 4 0.49 -12.22 35.10
N PRO A 5 1.56 -11.53 35.54
CA PRO A 5 1.61 -10.08 35.50
C PRO A 5 1.62 -9.59 34.05
N VAL A 6 0.87 -8.54 33.76
CA VAL A 6 0.73 -7.98 32.40
C VAL A 6 1.10 -6.50 32.41
N TYR A 7 1.98 -6.11 31.49
CA TYR A 7 2.26 -4.72 31.19
C TYR A 7 1.63 -4.36 29.84
N ASN A 8 0.69 -3.42 29.84
CA ASN A 8 0.07 -2.95 28.61
C ASN A 8 0.90 -1.82 27.99
N GLY A 9 1.55 -2.12 26.85
CA GLY A 9 2.31 -1.15 26.05
C GLY A 9 1.53 -0.52 24.90
N GLY A 10 0.25 -0.86 24.74
CA GLY A 10 -0.59 -0.46 23.62
C GLY A 10 -0.89 1.03 23.60
N VAL A 11 -0.90 1.61 22.39
CA VAL A 11 -1.22 3.02 22.14
C VAL A 11 -2.17 3.10 20.95
N GLY A 12 -3.29 3.80 21.13
CA GLY A 12 -4.26 4.00 20.05
C GLY A 12 -3.70 4.82 18.89
N GLY A 13 -4.08 4.47 17.67
CA GLY A 13 -3.70 5.21 16.45
C GLY A 13 -2.31 4.89 15.89
N TYR A 14 -1.57 3.94 16.48
CA TYR A 14 -0.28 3.54 15.95
C TYR A 14 -0.41 2.63 14.73
N GLY A 15 0.47 2.82 13.75
CA GLY A 15 0.75 1.80 12.72
C GLY A 15 1.64 0.68 13.27
N ALA A 16 1.76 -0.42 12.52
CA ALA A 16 2.58 -1.57 12.93
C ALA A 16 4.06 -1.19 13.16
N ASP A 17 4.58 -0.23 12.41
CA ASP A 17 5.90 0.37 12.59
C ASP A 17 6.10 1.02 13.97
N GLN A 18 5.14 1.82 14.41
CA GLN A 18 5.18 2.46 15.73
C GLN A 18 4.94 1.46 16.85
N ILE A 19 4.06 0.47 16.66
CA ILE A 19 3.83 -0.63 17.61
C ILE A 19 5.13 -1.42 17.83
N ILE A 20 5.81 -1.82 16.75
CA ILE A 20 7.06 -2.58 16.82
C ILE A 20 8.19 -1.74 17.42
N LEU A 21 8.35 -0.47 17.02
CA LEU A 21 9.32 0.43 17.65
C LEU A 21 9.08 0.59 19.15
N ARG A 22 7.81 0.71 19.56
CA ARG A 22 7.44 0.82 20.97
C ARG A 22 7.78 -0.45 21.74
N ALA A 23 7.53 -1.62 21.16
CA ALA A 23 7.93 -2.89 21.75
C ALA A 23 9.45 -2.97 21.95
N GLU A 24 10.23 -2.60 20.93
CA GLU A 24 11.69 -2.56 21.01
C GLU A 24 12.21 -1.61 22.10
N GLN A 25 11.55 -0.47 22.32
CA GLN A 25 11.90 0.47 23.40
C GLN A 25 11.56 -0.07 24.80
N LEU A 26 10.44 -0.80 24.93
CA LEU A 26 9.97 -1.31 26.21
C LEU A 26 10.67 -2.59 26.66
N MET A 27 11.09 -3.43 25.73
CA MET A 27 11.78 -4.69 26.01
C MET A 27 12.96 -4.58 27.00
N PRO A 28 13.94 -3.67 26.82
CA PRO A 28 15.06 -3.56 27.75
C PRO A 28 14.64 -3.05 29.14
N LEU A 29 13.54 -2.29 29.22
CA LEU A 29 13.05 -1.72 30.48
C LEU A 29 12.24 -2.75 31.29
N LEU A 30 11.35 -3.48 30.63
CA LEU A 30 10.40 -4.40 31.26
C LEU A 30 10.95 -5.83 31.39
N ARG A 31 11.91 -6.22 30.54
CA ARG A 31 12.48 -7.58 30.45
C ARG A 31 11.40 -8.68 30.47
N PRO A 32 10.42 -8.62 29.55
CA PRO A 32 9.30 -9.56 29.56
C PRO A 32 9.76 -10.99 29.21
N LYS A 33 9.06 -12.01 29.73
CA LYS A 33 9.24 -13.40 29.28
C LYS A 33 8.50 -13.70 27.98
N VAL A 34 7.40 -12.99 27.74
CA VAL A 34 6.56 -13.11 26.55
C VAL A 34 6.24 -11.70 26.07
N LEU A 35 6.45 -11.45 24.78
CA LEU A 35 6.00 -10.25 24.09
C LEU A 35 4.86 -10.64 23.15
N ILE A 36 3.71 -9.99 23.32
CA ILE A 36 2.58 -10.11 22.39
C ILE A 36 2.54 -8.82 21.58
N VAL A 37 2.72 -8.95 20.27
CA VAL A 37 2.49 -7.86 19.31
C VAL A 37 1.11 -8.07 18.73
N ASP A 38 0.26 -7.08 18.96
CA ASP A 38 -1.14 -7.10 18.54
C ASP A 38 -1.34 -6.13 17.38
N LEU A 39 -1.67 -6.67 16.19
CA LEU A 39 -1.88 -5.88 14.98
C LEU A 39 -3.30 -6.08 14.46
N LEU A 40 -4.04 -5.00 14.38
CA LEU A 40 -5.20 -4.88 13.50
C LEU A 40 -4.71 -4.91 12.03
N ALA A 41 -5.50 -5.48 11.12
CA ALA A 41 -5.23 -5.40 9.69
C ALA A 41 -4.89 -3.96 9.22
N ASP A 42 -5.63 -2.95 9.71
CA ASP A 42 -5.37 -1.53 9.42
C ASP A 42 -4.03 -1.00 9.97
N ASN A 43 -3.49 -1.60 11.05
CA ASN A 43 -2.17 -1.19 11.56
C ASN A 43 -1.08 -1.51 10.53
N ILE A 44 -1.24 -2.58 9.75
CA ILE A 44 -0.30 -2.95 8.67
C ILE A 44 -0.33 -1.86 7.60
N LEU A 45 -1.52 -1.43 7.16
CA LEU A 45 -1.66 -0.33 6.20
C LEU A 45 -1.04 0.99 6.71
N GLY A 46 -1.12 1.23 8.02
CA GLY A 46 -0.59 2.41 8.70
C GLY A 46 0.92 2.62 8.55
N VAL A 47 1.70 1.61 8.15
CA VAL A 47 3.15 1.77 7.89
C VAL A 47 3.44 2.51 6.59
N THR A 48 2.46 2.61 5.69
CA THR A 48 2.61 3.32 4.41
C THR A 48 2.48 4.83 4.55
N TYR A 49 2.35 5.35 5.78
CA TYR A 49 2.11 6.78 6.02
C TYR A 49 3.32 7.45 6.68
N SER A 50 3.79 8.54 6.08
CA SER A 50 4.74 9.47 6.71
C SER A 50 4.04 10.40 7.70
N SER A 51 2.73 10.60 7.50
CA SER A 51 1.82 11.30 8.39
C SER A 51 0.45 10.61 8.39
N TYR A 52 -0.04 10.25 9.57
CA TYR A 52 -1.36 9.65 9.77
C TYR A 52 -2.12 10.47 10.81
N GLY A 53 -2.60 11.64 10.39
CA GLY A 53 -3.12 12.68 11.26
C GLY A 53 -2.03 13.55 11.91
N ARG A 54 -0.84 13.02 12.15
CA ARG A 54 0.38 13.76 12.51
C ARG A 54 1.60 13.10 11.86
N PRO A 55 2.69 13.86 11.62
CA PRO A 55 3.98 13.28 11.24
C PRO A 55 4.38 12.18 12.21
N LYS A 56 4.87 11.08 11.67
CA LYS A 56 5.31 9.91 12.42
C LYS A 56 6.65 9.41 11.87
N PRO A 57 7.42 8.63 12.66
CA PRO A 57 8.49 7.86 12.07
C PRO A 57 7.86 6.86 11.08
N TYR A 58 8.55 6.61 9.97
CA TYR A 58 8.14 5.63 8.98
C TYR A 58 9.37 4.93 8.39
N PHE A 59 9.14 3.86 7.64
CA PHE A 59 10.20 3.09 7.02
C PHE A 59 9.95 2.94 5.53
N LEU A 60 11.04 2.89 4.76
CA LEU A 60 11.03 2.50 3.36
C LEU A 60 12.01 1.35 3.14
N VAL A 61 11.81 0.61 2.06
CA VAL A 61 12.80 -0.37 1.59
C VAL A 61 13.59 0.28 0.46
N GLU A 62 14.79 0.73 0.78
CA GLU A 62 15.70 1.40 -0.16
C GLU A 62 16.90 0.50 -0.40
N HIS A 63 17.20 0.19 -1.67
CA HIS A 63 18.33 -0.67 -2.04
C HIS A 63 18.32 -2.03 -1.29
N GLY A 64 17.13 -2.58 -1.05
CA GLY A 64 16.95 -3.85 -0.32
C GLY A 64 17.08 -3.76 1.21
N ALA A 65 17.37 -2.57 1.76
CA ALA A 65 17.49 -2.33 3.20
C ALA A 65 16.29 -1.58 3.76
N LEU A 66 15.93 -1.87 5.01
CA LEU A 66 14.89 -1.13 5.73
C LEU A 66 15.49 0.16 6.30
N VAL A 67 15.08 1.32 5.76
CA VAL A 67 15.59 2.65 6.13
C VAL A 67 14.54 3.38 6.95
N ALA A 68 14.97 3.99 8.07
CA ALA A 68 14.13 4.81 8.93
C ALA A 68 14.13 6.27 8.48
N HIS A 69 12.95 6.89 8.46
CA HIS A 69 12.77 8.30 8.14
C HIS A 69 12.02 9.04 9.27
N ASN A 70 12.04 10.37 9.22
CA ASN A 70 11.43 11.25 10.23
C ASN A 70 11.95 10.95 11.65
N GLN A 71 13.27 10.86 11.80
CA GLN A 71 13.94 10.72 13.09
C GLN A 71 14.95 11.87 13.28
N PRO A 72 14.70 12.82 14.20
CA PRO A 72 13.49 12.95 15.04
C PRO A 72 12.24 13.27 14.21
N VAL A 73 11.06 12.98 14.77
CA VAL A 73 9.78 13.29 14.12
C VAL A 73 9.67 14.81 13.93
N PRO A 74 9.37 15.30 12.71
CA PRO A 74 9.17 16.72 12.48
C PRO A 74 8.16 17.29 13.47
N LYS A 75 8.53 18.39 14.12
CA LYS A 75 7.58 19.13 14.95
C LYS A 75 6.60 19.79 13.99
N VAL A 76 5.33 19.44 14.12
CA VAL A 76 4.26 20.31 13.62
C VAL A 76 4.27 21.49 14.56
N GLU A 77 4.58 22.69 14.06
CA GLU A 77 4.25 23.90 14.80
C GLU A 77 2.78 23.77 15.18
N GLN A 78 2.52 23.61 16.48
CA GLN A 78 1.17 23.73 16.93
C GLN A 78 0.82 25.17 16.60
N ASP A 79 -0.07 25.39 15.63
CA ASP A 79 -0.78 26.66 15.52
C ASP A 79 -1.59 26.81 16.82
N LEU A 80 -0.89 27.20 17.89
CA LEU A 80 -1.46 27.80 19.09
C LEU A 80 -1.86 29.25 18.80
N GLU A 81 -1.46 29.78 17.64
CA GLU A 81 -1.76 31.14 17.21
C GLU A 81 -2.91 31.14 16.20
N GLY A 82 -4.12 31.25 16.73
CA GLY A 82 -5.30 31.63 15.95
C GLY A 82 -6.57 31.04 16.53
N GLY A 83 -7.25 31.81 17.40
CA GLY A 83 -8.49 31.44 18.07
C GLY A 83 -9.48 30.71 17.18
N ASP A 84 -9.46 29.37 17.23
CA ASP A 84 -10.40 28.55 16.51
C ASP A 84 -11.68 28.51 17.32
N ALA A 85 -12.81 28.93 16.74
CA ALA A 85 -14.11 28.83 17.37
C ALA A 85 -14.38 27.40 17.88
N LYS A 86 -13.79 26.40 17.20
CA LYS A 86 -13.76 25.00 17.61
C LYS A 86 -13.20 24.77 19.03
N HIS A 87 -12.13 25.46 19.42
CA HIS A 87 -11.56 25.34 20.77
C HIS A 87 -12.52 25.88 21.84
N TRP A 88 -13.12 27.05 21.59
CA TRP A 88 -14.14 27.62 22.47
C TRP A 88 -15.38 26.73 22.57
N PHE A 89 -15.85 26.22 21.43
CA PHE A 89 -17.01 25.35 21.37
C PHE A 89 -16.77 23.97 22.01
N ALA A 90 -15.54 23.47 22.00
CA ALA A 90 -15.19 22.19 22.61
C ALA A 90 -15.33 22.19 24.14
N HIS A 91 -15.34 23.37 24.78
CA HIS A 91 -15.61 23.49 26.21
C HIS A 91 -17.10 23.38 26.57
N SER A 92 -18.01 23.44 25.59
CA SER A 92 -19.43 23.21 25.80
C SER A 92 -19.82 21.79 25.42
N ILE A 93 -20.27 21.00 26.39
CA ILE A 93 -20.71 19.63 26.14
C ILE A 93 -21.88 19.55 25.15
N VAL A 94 -22.77 20.56 25.16
CA VAL A 94 -23.92 20.62 24.24
C VAL A 94 -23.44 20.89 22.81
N VAL A 95 -22.55 21.85 22.63
CA VAL A 95 -22.00 22.16 21.30
C VAL A 95 -21.12 21.01 20.81
N SER A 96 -20.29 20.42 21.67
CA SER A 96 -19.50 19.23 21.30
C SER A 96 -20.40 18.09 20.82
N ARG A 97 -21.45 17.74 21.56
CA ARG A 97 -22.39 16.68 21.14
C ARG A 97 -23.14 17.00 19.85
N PHE A 98 -23.52 18.27 19.65
CA PHE A 98 -24.15 18.71 18.41
C PHE A 98 -23.19 18.60 17.22
N MET A 99 -21.96 19.12 17.37
CA MET A 99 -20.96 19.07 16.32
C MET A 99 -20.48 17.63 16.04
N GLU A 100 -20.40 16.78 17.06
CA GLU A 100 -20.17 15.34 16.93
C GLU A 100 -21.26 14.65 16.09
N ALA A 101 -22.52 15.03 16.28
CA ALA A 101 -23.66 14.40 15.61
C ALA A 101 -23.85 14.86 14.16
N PHE A 102 -23.60 16.13 13.87
CA PHE A 102 -23.93 16.74 12.57
C PHE A 102 -22.71 17.13 11.72
N PHE A 103 -21.53 17.25 12.33
CA PHE A 103 -20.31 17.76 11.68
C PHE A 103 -19.07 16.97 12.12
N SER A 104 -19.18 15.64 12.32
CA SER A 104 -18.13 14.79 12.91
C SER A 104 -16.76 14.96 12.25
N ASP A 105 -16.74 15.02 10.92
CA ASP A 105 -15.48 15.04 10.17
C ASP A 105 -14.74 16.35 10.37
N TRP A 106 -15.45 17.49 10.34
CA TRP A 106 -14.89 18.78 10.68
C TRP A 106 -14.58 18.91 12.18
N TRP A 107 -15.41 18.33 13.06
CA TRP A 107 -15.26 18.40 14.51
C TRP A 107 -14.10 17.57 15.05
N PHE A 108 -13.73 16.46 14.40
CA PHE A 108 -12.60 15.62 14.80
C PHE A 108 -11.35 15.78 13.94
N ALA A 109 -11.46 16.33 12.72
CA ALA A 109 -10.28 16.69 11.94
C ALA A 109 -9.50 17.82 12.62
N GLY A 110 -8.20 17.64 12.83
CA GLY A 110 -7.33 18.77 13.11
C GLY A 110 -7.15 19.58 11.82
N ARG A 111 -7.01 20.91 11.91
CA ARG A 111 -6.66 21.74 10.73
C ARG A 111 -5.42 21.23 9.99
N ASN A 112 -4.54 20.55 10.73
CA ASN A 112 -3.26 20.03 10.23
C ASN A 112 -3.22 18.48 10.19
N SER A 113 -4.36 17.78 10.20
CA SER A 113 -4.36 16.33 10.01
C SER A 113 -4.09 15.99 8.55
N SER A 114 -2.82 15.82 8.20
CA SER A 114 -2.41 15.31 6.90
C SER A 114 -2.34 13.79 6.92
N PHE A 115 -2.85 13.19 5.85
CA PHE A 115 -2.63 11.79 5.53
C PHE A 115 -1.72 11.75 4.31
N SER A 116 -0.42 11.57 4.54
CA SER A 116 0.57 11.50 3.47
C SER A 116 1.06 10.05 3.38
N ARG A 117 0.73 9.41 2.26
CA ARG A 117 1.20 8.06 1.94
C ARG A 117 2.58 8.14 1.30
N THR A 118 3.31 7.06 1.46
CA THR A 118 4.63 6.82 0.88
C THR A 118 4.53 5.70 -0.15
N SER A 119 5.61 5.48 -0.90
CA SER A 119 5.71 4.40 -1.91
C SER A 119 6.02 3.02 -1.32
N GLY A 120 5.99 2.88 0.01
CA GLY A 120 6.35 1.65 0.72
C GLY A 120 5.30 0.54 0.57
N ASP A 121 5.77 -0.70 0.46
CA ASP A 121 4.94 -1.91 0.56
C ASP A 121 4.67 -2.22 2.04
N GLU A 122 3.38 -2.19 2.43
CA GLU A 122 2.97 -2.41 3.82
C GLU A 122 3.39 -3.77 4.37
N VAL A 123 3.31 -4.81 3.55
CA VAL A 123 3.63 -6.19 3.93
C VAL A 123 5.13 -6.33 4.11
N GLU A 124 5.92 -5.84 3.14
CA GLU A 124 7.37 -5.96 3.17
C GLU A 124 7.96 -5.18 4.35
N ILE A 125 7.48 -3.96 4.59
CA ILE A 125 7.91 -3.14 5.73
C ILE A 125 7.57 -3.83 7.05
N THR A 126 6.31 -4.26 7.24
CA THR A 126 5.90 -4.95 8.47
C THR A 126 6.67 -6.25 8.66
N CYS A 127 6.88 -7.05 7.61
CA CYS A 127 7.62 -8.30 7.69
C CYS A 127 9.10 -8.09 8.09
N ARG A 128 9.78 -7.10 7.50
CA ARG A 128 11.17 -6.75 7.89
C ARG A 128 11.27 -6.25 9.33
N LEU A 129 10.27 -5.49 9.78
CA LEU A 129 10.18 -5.04 11.17
C LEU A 129 9.94 -6.20 12.14
N LEU A 130 9.05 -7.15 11.80
CA LEU A 130 8.82 -8.36 12.58
C LEU A 130 10.08 -9.24 12.64
N HIS A 131 10.81 -9.40 11.53
CA HIS A 131 12.08 -10.12 11.51
C HIS A 131 13.11 -9.46 12.44
N ARG A 132 13.24 -8.12 12.39
CA ARG A 132 14.12 -7.38 13.30
C ARG A 132 13.71 -7.56 14.76
N LEU A 133 12.42 -7.52 15.07
CA LEU A 133 11.90 -7.74 16.41
C LEU A 133 12.15 -9.19 16.88
N LYS A 134 11.90 -10.17 16.01
CA LYS A 134 12.14 -11.60 16.29
C LYS A 134 13.59 -11.87 16.67
N LYS A 135 14.54 -11.30 15.93
CA LYS A 135 15.97 -11.38 16.27
C LYS A 135 16.25 -10.84 17.68
N LYS A 136 15.71 -9.67 18.02
CA LYS A 136 15.87 -9.07 19.37
C LYS A 136 15.23 -9.92 20.46
N THR A 137 14.06 -10.51 20.20
CA THR A 137 13.38 -11.38 21.16
C THR A 137 14.14 -12.68 21.36
N ASP A 138 14.71 -13.27 20.31
CA ASP A 138 15.52 -14.48 20.39
C ASP A 138 16.81 -14.25 21.18
N GLU A 139 17.52 -13.17 20.90
CA GLU A 139 18.71 -12.74 21.66
C GLU A 139 18.41 -12.54 23.15
N GLY A 140 17.19 -12.09 23.48
CA GLY A 140 16.72 -11.88 24.85
C GLY A 140 16.03 -13.10 25.49
N GLY A 141 15.88 -14.23 24.78
CA GLY A 141 15.11 -15.37 25.27
C GLY A 141 13.62 -15.06 25.53
N VAL A 142 13.06 -14.10 24.81
CA VAL A 142 11.67 -13.65 24.92
C VAL A 142 10.81 -14.40 23.90
N ARG A 143 9.72 -15.04 24.34
CA ARG A 143 8.75 -15.64 23.42
C ARG A 143 7.97 -14.53 22.70
N LEU A 144 8.02 -14.50 21.37
CA LEU A 144 7.24 -13.56 20.56
C LEU A 144 5.96 -14.22 20.02
N ILE A 145 4.82 -13.56 20.25
CA ILE A 145 3.52 -13.94 19.69
C ILE A 145 3.00 -12.76 18.85
N LEU A 146 2.58 -13.03 17.62
CA LEU A 146 1.81 -12.09 16.80
C LEU A 146 0.32 -12.43 16.92
N TYR A 147 -0.47 -11.48 17.41
CA TYR A 147 -1.93 -11.56 17.41
C TYR A 147 -2.46 -10.69 16.26
N LEU A 148 -3.25 -11.28 15.35
CA LEU A 148 -3.90 -10.58 14.25
C LEU A 148 -5.37 -10.32 14.57
N GLN A 149 -5.70 -9.05 14.75
CA GLN A 149 -7.06 -8.54 14.97
C GLN A 149 -7.71 -8.07 13.69
N PHE A 150 -9.04 -8.12 13.69
CA PHE A 150 -9.87 -7.60 12.60
C PHE A 150 -11.00 -6.73 13.17
N ALA A 151 -11.24 -5.59 12.53
CA ALA A 151 -12.44 -4.79 12.75
C ALA A 151 -13.66 -5.47 12.11
N GLY A 152 -14.87 -5.17 12.61
CA GLY A 152 -16.09 -5.77 12.09
C GLY A 152 -16.34 -5.46 10.61
N SER A 153 -15.87 -4.31 10.11
CA SER A 153 -15.90 -3.95 8.69
C SER A 153 -15.15 -4.93 7.80
N HIS A 154 -14.03 -5.51 8.25
CA HIS A 154 -13.27 -6.50 7.47
C HIS A 154 -14.07 -7.79 7.25
N ILE A 155 -14.90 -8.17 8.23
CA ILE A 155 -15.70 -9.39 8.19
C ILE A 155 -17.00 -9.16 7.42
N ILE A 156 -17.62 -7.98 7.59
CA ILE A 156 -18.86 -7.63 6.90
C ILE A 156 -18.61 -7.33 5.41
N GLY A 157 -17.48 -6.69 5.10
CA GLY A 157 -17.11 -6.29 3.73
C GLY A 157 -16.62 -7.43 2.85
N GLY A 158 -16.29 -8.59 3.42
CA GLY A 158 -15.85 -9.76 2.67
C GLY A 158 -15.59 -10.97 3.56
N LEU A 159 -15.85 -12.18 3.02
CA LEU A 159 -15.57 -13.44 3.73
C LEU A 159 -14.13 -13.93 3.56
N SER A 160 -13.30 -13.17 2.85
CA SER A 160 -11.87 -13.43 2.69
C SER A 160 -11.05 -12.50 3.56
N GLU A 161 -10.00 -13.03 4.18
CA GLU A 161 -9.05 -12.25 4.96
C GLU A 161 -8.46 -11.11 4.11
N PRO A 162 -8.30 -9.88 4.65
CA PRO A 162 -7.57 -8.82 4.00
C PRO A 162 -6.21 -9.32 3.49
N PRO A 163 -5.89 -9.19 2.18
CA PRO A 163 -4.69 -9.83 1.61
C PRO A 163 -3.38 -9.44 2.28
N HIS A 164 -3.24 -8.19 2.73
CA HIS A 164 -2.04 -7.74 3.45
C HIS A 164 -1.90 -8.40 4.83
N ALA A 165 -3.00 -8.65 5.54
CA ALA A 165 -2.98 -9.34 6.83
C ALA A 165 -2.57 -10.81 6.65
N ALA A 166 -3.16 -11.49 5.66
CA ALA A 166 -2.81 -12.87 5.33
C ALA A 166 -1.32 -13.00 4.95
N LEU A 167 -0.77 -12.06 4.18
CA LEU A 167 0.65 -12.07 3.81
C LEU A 167 1.58 -11.79 5.00
N VAL A 168 1.18 -10.92 5.93
CA VAL A 168 1.93 -10.69 7.18
C VAL A 168 1.83 -11.90 8.11
N HIS A 169 0.69 -12.58 8.16
CA HIS A 169 0.52 -13.86 8.85
C HIS A 169 1.50 -14.91 8.32
N GLU A 170 1.51 -15.13 7.00
CA GLU A 170 2.44 -16.04 6.33
C GLU A 170 3.91 -15.69 6.63
N CYS A 171 4.27 -14.40 6.60
CA CYS A 171 5.61 -13.95 6.99
C CYS A 171 5.93 -14.26 8.45
N ALA A 172 5.04 -13.95 9.39
CA ALA A 172 5.29 -14.20 10.80
C ALA A 172 5.51 -15.69 11.08
N GLN A 173 4.71 -16.57 10.45
CA GLN A 173 4.90 -18.01 10.52
C GLN A 173 6.25 -18.45 9.96
N SER A 174 6.66 -17.93 8.80
CA SER A 174 7.96 -18.28 8.20
C SER A 174 9.16 -17.78 9.02
N LEU A 175 8.97 -16.76 9.86
CA LEU A 175 9.94 -16.27 10.85
C LEU A 175 9.96 -17.09 12.15
N GLY A 176 9.13 -18.13 12.28
CA GLY A 176 8.96 -18.89 13.51
C GLY A 176 8.33 -18.07 14.64
N ILE A 177 7.51 -17.06 14.31
CA ILE A 177 6.68 -16.33 15.28
C ILE A 177 5.39 -17.10 15.46
N GLN A 178 5.02 -17.41 16.71
CA GLN A 178 3.71 -18.00 16.99
C GLN A 178 2.62 -16.99 16.62
N THR A 179 1.66 -17.40 15.80
CA THR A 179 0.58 -16.53 15.35
C THR A 179 -0.76 -16.92 15.98
N VAL A 180 -1.58 -15.92 16.29
CA VAL A 180 -2.97 -16.09 16.73
C VAL A 180 -3.84 -15.25 15.80
N ASP A 181 -4.67 -15.92 15.00
CA ASP A 181 -5.52 -15.29 13.99
C ASP A 181 -7.01 -15.37 14.39
N GLU A 182 -7.67 -14.22 14.37
CA GLU A 182 -9.09 -14.08 14.71
C GLU A 182 -10.03 -14.18 13.50
N PHE A 183 -9.54 -14.03 12.27
CA PHE A 183 -10.38 -13.84 11.08
C PHE A 183 -11.38 -14.98 10.89
N GLY A 184 -10.87 -16.21 10.85
CA GLY A 184 -11.70 -17.40 10.60
C GLY A 184 -12.82 -17.58 11.62
N ALA A 185 -12.55 -17.25 12.89
CA ALA A 185 -13.55 -17.34 13.96
C ALA A 185 -14.63 -16.27 13.84
N LEU A 186 -14.24 -15.01 13.58
CA LEU A 186 -15.20 -13.93 13.36
C LEU A 186 -16.04 -14.17 12.12
N ALA A 187 -15.44 -14.66 11.03
CA ALA A 187 -16.14 -15.02 9.80
C ALA A 187 -17.12 -16.18 10.02
N ALA A 188 -16.80 -17.14 10.88
CA ALA A 188 -17.73 -18.21 11.26
C ALA A 188 -18.93 -17.66 12.06
N ILE A 189 -18.70 -16.76 13.03
CA ILE A 189 -19.77 -16.07 13.78
C ILE A 189 -20.68 -15.32 12.82
N TYR A 190 -20.11 -14.55 11.88
CA TYR A 190 -20.88 -13.77 10.91
C TYR A 190 -21.75 -14.65 10.00
N ARG A 191 -21.19 -15.76 9.48
CA ARG A 191 -21.94 -16.72 8.65
C ARG A 191 -23.09 -17.39 9.40
N GLY A 192 -22.91 -17.67 10.69
CA GLY A 192 -23.96 -18.24 11.52
C GLY A 192 -25.03 -17.21 11.91
N ASN A 193 -24.61 -16.02 12.32
CA ASN A 193 -25.49 -14.93 12.71
C ASN A 193 -24.77 -13.56 12.60
N ALA A 194 -25.13 -12.77 11.59
CA ALA A 194 -24.58 -11.44 11.38
C ALA A 194 -24.78 -10.49 12.58
N ASN A 195 -25.85 -10.65 13.36
CA ASN A 195 -26.07 -9.86 14.58
C ASN A 195 -25.15 -10.28 15.73
N ALA A 196 -24.82 -11.56 15.83
CA ALA A 196 -23.87 -12.05 16.84
C ALA A 196 -22.46 -11.48 16.62
N LEU A 197 -22.04 -11.27 15.36
CA LEU A 197 -20.79 -10.55 15.09
C LEU A 197 -20.82 -9.15 15.70
N ARG A 198 -21.93 -8.43 15.57
CA ARG A 198 -22.05 -7.04 16.07
C ARG A 198 -21.91 -6.94 17.58
N GLU A 199 -22.24 -7.98 18.34
CA GLU A 199 -22.06 -8.00 19.80
C GLU A 199 -20.58 -7.97 20.22
N ASN A 200 -19.67 -8.37 19.32
CA ASN A 200 -18.22 -8.30 19.55
C ASN A 200 -17.65 -6.88 19.38
N TYR A 201 -18.46 -5.91 18.94
CA TYR A 201 -18.02 -4.54 18.67
C TYR A 201 -18.92 -3.52 19.34
N VAL A 202 -18.36 -2.35 19.67
CA VAL A 202 -19.14 -1.17 20.03
C VAL A 202 -19.85 -0.70 18.76
N ARG A 203 -21.17 -0.59 18.81
CA ARG A 203 -21.96 -0.09 17.68
C ARG A 203 -21.99 1.43 17.68
N LYS A 204 -21.78 2.03 16.51
CA LYS A 204 -22.01 3.46 16.31
C LYS A 204 -23.50 3.72 15.97
N PRO A 205 -23.98 4.97 16.09
CA PRO A 205 -25.36 5.32 15.73
C PRO A 205 -25.73 5.00 14.28
N ASP A 206 -24.76 5.07 13.37
CA ASP A 206 -24.90 4.73 11.94
C ASP A 206 -24.95 3.22 11.65
N GLY A 207 -24.88 2.37 12.68
CA GLY A 207 -24.86 0.92 12.57
C GLY A 207 -23.51 0.32 12.21
N SER A 208 -22.47 1.14 12.00
CA SER A 208 -21.11 0.67 11.79
C SER A 208 -20.49 0.10 13.07
N THR A 209 -19.46 -0.71 12.91
CA THR A 209 -18.71 -1.32 14.02
C THR A 209 -17.50 -0.45 14.37
N GLY A 210 -17.32 -0.14 15.65
CA GLY A 210 -16.16 0.56 16.20
C GLY A 210 -15.15 -0.40 16.82
N HIS A 211 -14.55 0.00 17.94
CA HIS A 211 -13.65 -0.85 18.72
C HIS A 211 -14.36 -2.10 19.25
N LYS A 212 -13.59 -3.12 19.66
CA LYS A 212 -14.16 -4.32 20.29
C LYS A 212 -14.93 -3.96 21.56
N SER A 213 -16.09 -4.61 21.74
CA SER A 213 -16.87 -4.55 22.97
C SER A 213 -16.16 -5.32 24.11
N PRO A 214 -16.63 -5.26 25.36
CA PRO A 214 -16.15 -6.13 26.42
C PRO A 214 -16.23 -7.64 26.05
N LEU A 215 -17.29 -8.05 25.33
CA LEU A 215 -17.42 -9.42 24.83
C LEU A 215 -16.31 -9.76 23.83
N GLY A 216 -16.09 -8.90 22.84
CA GLY A 216 -15.04 -9.10 21.84
C GLY A 216 -13.64 -9.12 22.45
N ASN A 217 -13.34 -8.23 23.38
CA ASN A 217 -12.07 -8.25 24.12
C ASN A 217 -11.93 -9.50 24.99
N GLY A 218 -13.03 -10.03 25.53
CA GLY A 218 -13.04 -11.31 26.25
C GLY A 218 -12.70 -12.50 25.36
N GLU A 219 -13.15 -12.52 24.10
CA GLU A 219 -12.77 -13.53 23.11
C GLU A 219 -11.28 -13.45 22.77
N VAL A 220 -10.76 -12.23 22.51
CA VAL A 220 -9.33 -11.99 22.29
C VAL A 220 -8.50 -12.53 23.46
N ALA A 221 -8.86 -12.17 24.70
CA ALA A 221 -8.16 -12.63 25.89
C ALA A 221 -8.17 -14.16 26.04
N ARG A 222 -9.28 -14.83 25.67
CA ARG A 222 -9.35 -16.31 25.68
C ARG A 222 -8.41 -16.94 24.65
N ARG A 223 -8.33 -16.39 23.44
CA ARG A 223 -7.43 -16.87 22.38
C ARG A 223 -5.96 -16.69 22.75
N VAL A 224 -5.61 -15.52 23.27
CA VAL A 224 -4.27 -15.26 23.81
C VAL A 224 -3.94 -16.23 24.95
N ALA A 225 -4.88 -16.46 25.87
CA ALA A 225 -4.67 -17.39 26.97
C ALA A 225 -4.43 -18.83 26.49
N ALA A 226 -5.15 -19.28 25.47
CA ALA A 226 -4.92 -20.58 24.84
C ALA A 226 -3.53 -20.67 24.21
N ALA A 227 -3.15 -19.65 23.42
CA ALA A 227 -1.83 -19.60 22.80
C ALA A 227 -0.67 -19.58 23.81
N LEU A 228 -0.85 -18.95 24.98
CA LEU A 228 0.15 -18.96 26.05
C LEU A 228 0.34 -20.33 26.70
N LEU A 229 -0.72 -21.16 26.73
CA LEU A 229 -0.68 -22.52 27.28
C LEU A 229 -0.07 -23.53 26.31
N GLU A 230 -0.11 -23.24 25.01
CA GLU A 230 0.61 -24.02 24.01
C GLU A 230 2.12 -23.90 24.24
N SER A 231 2.84 -25.00 24.03
CA SER A 231 4.29 -24.95 23.98
C SER A 231 4.71 -24.06 22.81
N PRO A 232 5.76 -23.23 22.95
CA PRO A 232 6.31 -22.50 21.82
C PRO A 232 6.57 -23.50 20.68
N GLN A 233 6.06 -23.23 19.48
CA GLN A 233 6.45 -23.99 18.30
C GLN A 233 7.94 -23.75 18.08
N LEU A 234 8.75 -24.71 18.53
CA LEU A 234 10.18 -24.80 18.23
C LEU A 234 10.32 -25.50 16.87
N ASP A 235 9.83 -24.86 15.81
CA ASP A 235 10.13 -25.38 14.47
C ASP A 235 11.58 -25.02 14.15
N HIS A 236 12.43 -26.05 14.20
CA HIS A 236 13.88 -26.00 14.10
C HIS A 236 14.41 -25.78 12.68
N ASP A 237 13.55 -25.51 11.70
CA ASP A 237 13.98 -25.17 10.33
C ASP A 237 14.30 -23.68 10.21
N ALA A 238 15.22 -23.21 11.05
CA ALA A 238 15.81 -21.87 10.97
C ALA A 238 16.45 -21.57 9.59
N ALA A 239 16.65 -22.60 8.76
CA ALA A 239 17.09 -22.48 7.38
C ALA A 239 16.06 -21.77 6.46
N ALA A 240 14.76 -21.86 6.73
CA ALA A 240 13.74 -21.19 5.92
C ALA A 240 13.68 -19.66 6.14
N VAL A 241 14.14 -19.19 7.31
CA VAL A 241 14.16 -17.76 7.68
C VAL A 241 15.19 -16.98 6.85
N ALA A 242 16.28 -17.62 6.44
CA ALA A 242 17.33 -16.98 5.63
C ALA A 242 16.84 -16.58 4.23
N ASP A 243 15.82 -17.26 3.71
CA ASP A 243 15.41 -17.14 2.30
C ASP A 243 14.48 -15.93 2.04
N TYR A 244 13.78 -15.39 3.04
CA TYR A 244 12.90 -14.24 2.80
C TYR A 244 13.69 -12.96 2.42
N ALA A 245 14.89 -12.79 2.98
CA ALA A 245 15.77 -11.68 2.62
C ALA A 245 16.68 -12.01 1.41
N ASP A 246 17.17 -13.26 1.30
CA ASP A 246 18.24 -13.63 0.36
C ASP A 246 17.74 -14.15 -1.01
N THR A 247 16.53 -14.71 -1.11
CA THR A 247 15.99 -15.15 -2.44
C THR A 247 15.71 -13.98 -3.38
N THR A 248 15.49 -12.78 -2.83
CA THR A 248 15.23 -11.58 -3.64
C THR A 248 16.45 -11.09 -4.43
N GLU A 249 17.68 -11.49 -4.08
CA GLU A 249 18.88 -11.16 -4.86
C GLU A 249 19.23 -12.22 -5.90
N LYS A 250 19.02 -13.51 -5.60
CA LYS A 250 19.47 -14.61 -6.48
C LYS A 250 18.66 -14.80 -7.75
N GLU A 251 17.41 -14.31 -7.82
CA GLU A 251 16.63 -14.28 -9.08
C GLU A 251 17.04 -13.17 -10.06
N SER A 252 18.11 -12.42 -9.78
CA SER A 252 18.71 -11.42 -10.68
C SER A 252 19.44 -12.01 -11.89
N ALA A 253 19.18 -13.25 -12.28
CA ALA A 253 19.65 -13.77 -13.57
C ALA A 253 18.93 -12.99 -14.68
N VAL A 254 19.56 -11.88 -15.10
CA VAL A 254 19.15 -10.97 -16.16
C VAL A 254 19.04 -11.78 -17.46
N GLY A 255 17.88 -12.38 -17.69
CA GLY A 255 17.46 -12.73 -19.03
C GLY A 255 17.44 -11.46 -19.89
N PRO A 256 17.58 -11.56 -21.22
CA PRO A 256 17.53 -10.39 -22.09
C PRO A 256 16.27 -9.57 -21.78
N TYR A 257 16.46 -8.28 -21.47
CA TYR A 257 15.36 -7.36 -21.17
C TYR A 257 14.44 -7.25 -22.38
N ARG A 258 13.38 -8.06 -22.40
CA ARG A 258 12.35 -7.99 -23.44
C ARG A 258 11.23 -7.08 -22.95
N ASN A 259 10.86 -6.10 -23.77
CA ASN A 259 9.67 -5.30 -23.51
C ASN A 259 8.43 -6.14 -23.85
N PHE A 260 7.62 -6.52 -22.85
CA PHE A 260 6.34 -7.18 -23.09
C PHE A 260 5.31 -6.28 -23.79
N PHE A 261 5.59 -4.98 -23.84
CA PHE A 261 4.90 -4.01 -24.67
C PHE A 261 5.70 -3.77 -25.97
N SER A 262 5.72 -4.77 -26.86
CA SER A 262 6.56 -4.77 -28.06
C SER A 262 6.27 -3.62 -29.03
N ASP A 263 5.04 -3.09 -29.00
CA ASP A 263 4.54 -2.04 -29.90
C ASP A 263 4.26 -0.72 -29.18
N SER A 264 5.10 -0.35 -28.20
CA SER A 264 4.99 0.93 -27.48
C SER A 264 5.10 2.16 -28.38
N GLU A 265 5.75 1.97 -29.53
CA GLU A 265 5.89 2.96 -30.59
C GLU A 265 4.78 2.87 -31.65
N SER A 266 3.85 1.93 -31.49
CA SER A 266 2.78 1.63 -32.46
C SER A 266 1.41 1.61 -31.80
N ILE A 267 1.24 2.29 -30.65
CA ILE A 267 -0.06 2.39 -29.99
C ILE A 267 -1.02 3.04 -31.00
N PRO A 268 -2.12 2.35 -31.38
CA PRO A 268 -3.05 2.89 -32.35
C PRO A 268 -3.70 4.14 -31.77
N ASN A 269 -3.84 5.18 -32.58
CA ASN A 269 -4.65 6.33 -32.20
C ASN A 269 -6.06 5.82 -31.87
N SER A 270 -6.57 6.19 -30.70
CA SER A 270 -7.87 5.75 -30.21
C SER A 270 -8.87 6.91 -30.23
N ASP A 271 -9.04 7.56 -31.37
CA ASP A 271 -10.10 8.57 -31.56
C ASP A 271 -11.41 7.88 -31.97
N ARG A 272 -11.92 7.01 -31.08
CA ARG A 272 -13.23 6.39 -31.27
C ARG A 272 -14.31 7.30 -30.67
N PRO A 273 -15.39 7.62 -31.40
CA PRO A 273 -16.55 8.30 -30.84
C PRO A 273 -17.04 7.58 -29.58
N GLY A 274 -17.27 8.32 -28.49
CA GLY A 274 -17.70 7.75 -27.20
C GLY A 274 -16.56 7.21 -26.32
N SER A 275 -15.31 7.36 -26.72
CA SER A 275 -14.17 7.02 -25.87
C SER A 275 -14.07 7.94 -24.65
N ILE A 276 -13.80 7.35 -23.49
CA ILE A 276 -13.51 8.06 -22.23
C ILE A 276 -12.10 8.70 -22.23
N VAL A 277 -11.27 8.41 -23.22
CA VAL A 277 -9.98 9.08 -23.44
C VAL A 277 -9.69 9.26 -24.93
N SER A 278 -8.96 10.31 -25.26
CA SER A 278 -8.30 10.47 -26.55
C SER A 278 -6.81 10.18 -26.39
N LEU A 279 -6.27 9.41 -27.33
CA LEU A 279 -4.84 9.13 -27.41
C LEU A 279 -4.35 9.54 -28.79
N THR A 280 -3.67 10.68 -28.85
CA THR A 280 -3.25 11.30 -30.10
C THR A 280 -1.73 11.34 -30.17
N CYS A 281 -1.15 10.82 -31.24
CA CYS A 281 0.28 10.97 -31.52
C CYS A 281 0.62 12.47 -31.68
N VAL A 282 1.58 12.98 -30.91
CA VAL A 282 2.07 14.36 -31.02
C VAL A 282 3.48 14.36 -31.57
N ARG A 283 3.75 15.32 -32.47
CA ARG A 283 5.06 15.46 -33.09
C ARG A 283 6.11 15.82 -32.04
N GLY A 284 6.89 14.83 -31.65
CA GLY A 284 7.99 14.98 -30.70
C GLY A 284 9.24 15.56 -31.34
N PHE A 285 10.12 16.13 -30.52
CA PHE A 285 11.46 16.54 -30.94
C PHE A 285 12.35 15.34 -31.32
N TRP A 286 12.08 14.16 -30.75
CA TRP A 286 12.87 12.95 -30.96
C TRP A 286 12.22 12.05 -32.01
N PRO A 287 12.84 11.86 -33.19
CA PRO A 287 12.22 11.10 -34.28
C PRO A 287 12.17 9.58 -34.02
N LEU A 288 12.88 9.09 -33.00
CA LEU A 288 12.98 7.67 -32.69
C LEU A 288 12.00 7.19 -31.62
N VAL A 289 11.30 8.12 -30.96
CA VAL A 289 10.38 7.82 -29.87
C VAL A 289 9.10 8.63 -30.09
N ARG A 290 8.00 7.94 -30.35
CA ARG A 290 6.69 8.55 -30.48
C ARG A 290 6.24 9.06 -29.15
N THR A 291 5.68 10.26 -29.19
CA THR A 291 5.03 10.86 -28.05
C THR A 291 3.54 10.83 -28.28
N TYR A 292 2.80 10.43 -27.26
CA TYR A 292 1.35 10.42 -27.29
C TYR A 292 0.81 11.41 -26.27
N ARG A 293 -0.23 12.13 -26.63
CA ARG A 293 -1.04 12.90 -25.70
C ARG A 293 -2.21 12.05 -25.28
N LEU A 294 -2.27 11.69 -24.00
CA LEU A 294 -3.41 11.06 -23.37
C LEU A 294 -4.26 12.15 -22.73
N ALA A 295 -5.49 12.35 -23.19
CA ALA A 295 -6.38 13.39 -22.68
C ALA A 295 -7.78 12.83 -22.37
N ALA A 296 -8.38 13.30 -21.28
CA ALA A 296 -9.73 12.95 -20.90
C ALA A 296 -10.72 13.41 -21.98
N SER A 297 -11.68 12.54 -22.31
CA SER A 297 -12.78 12.84 -23.24
C SER A 297 -14.05 12.13 -22.78
N GLY A 298 -15.21 12.55 -23.31
CA GLY A 298 -16.48 11.88 -23.03
C GLY A 298 -17.18 12.38 -21.74
N PRO A 299 -18.17 11.61 -21.24
CA PRO A 299 -18.99 12.00 -20.10
C PRO A 299 -18.20 11.94 -18.77
N PRO A 300 -18.77 12.46 -17.67
CA PRO A 300 -18.18 12.30 -16.35
C PRO A 300 -17.96 10.84 -15.99
N GLY A 301 -16.77 10.52 -15.48
CA GLY A 301 -16.39 9.17 -15.12
C GLY A 301 -14.88 9.03 -14.93
N GLU A 302 -14.43 7.77 -15.01
CA GLU A 302 -13.00 7.46 -15.09
C GLU A 302 -12.48 7.66 -16.51
N HIS A 303 -11.27 8.20 -16.62
CA HIS A 303 -10.62 8.47 -17.90
C HIS A 303 -9.29 7.70 -17.96
N TYR A 304 -9.30 6.52 -18.60
CA TYR A 304 -8.12 5.66 -18.70
C TYR A 304 -7.87 5.08 -20.09
N PHE A 305 -6.60 4.79 -20.36
CA PHE A 305 -6.12 4.00 -21.47
C PHE A 305 -5.64 2.64 -20.93
N ALA A 306 -6.12 1.54 -21.52
CA ALA A 306 -5.79 0.19 -21.11
C ALA A 306 -5.18 -0.61 -22.26
N VAL A 307 -4.22 -1.46 -21.93
CA VAL A 307 -3.66 -2.49 -22.81
C VAL A 307 -3.77 -3.83 -22.11
N ASP A 308 -4.53 -4.73 -22.73
CA ASP A 308 -4.76 -6.08 -22.23
C ASP A 308 -3.88 -7.10 -22.97
N GLY A 309 -3.89 -8.35 -22.46
CA GLY A 309 -3.24 -9.47 -23.12
C GLY A 309 -1.72 -9.48 -22.95
N ILE A 310 -1.21 -8.80 -21.92
CA ILE A 310 0.20 -8.82 -21.55
C ILE A 310 0.50 -10.15 -20.86
N ASP A 311 1.37 -10.97 -21.43
CA ASP A 311 1.73 -12.25 -20.82
C ASP A 311 2.76 -12.03 -19.69
N LEU A 312 2.29 -12.10 -18.45
CA LEU A 312 3.12 -11.99 -17.26
C LEU A 312 3.59 -13.37 -16.82
N SER A 313 4.86 -13.49 -16.46
CA SER A 313 5.40 -14.70 -15.81
C SER A 313 5.41 -14.51 -14.28
N PRO A 314 5.41 -15.59 -13.48
CA PRO A 314 5.73 -15.47 -12.07
C PRO A 314 7.10 -14.80 -11.86
N GLY A 315 7.23 -14.07 -10.75
CA GLY A 315 8.43 -13.32 -10.39
C GLY A 315 8.23 -11.80 -10.43
N TYR A 316 9.34 -11.06 -10.42
CA TYR A 316 9.30 -9.60 -10.53
C TYR A 316 8.87 -9.13 -11.90
N VAL A 317 7.98 -8.14 -11.91
CA VAL A 317 7.54 -7.40 -13.09
C VAL A 317 7.66 -5.91 -12.79
N SER A 318 8.21 -5.16 -13.73
CA SER A 318 8.30 -3.70 -13.71
C SER A 318 7.58 -3.12 -14.91
N ALA A 319 6.71 -2.14 -14.67
CA ALA A 319 6.23 -1.23 -15.70
C ALA A 319 6.88 0.15 -15.52
N SER A 320 7.22 0.79 -16.63
CA SER A 320 7.72 2.16 -16.64
C SER A 320 7.31 2.91 -17.89
N LEU A 321 7.27 4.23 -17.78
CA LEU A 321 7.02 5.14 -18.87
C LEU A 321 7.66 6.49 -18.58
N GLU A 322 7.95 7.25 -19.63
CA GLU A 322 8.24 8.67 -19.48
C GLU A 322 6.96 9.48 -19.65
N VAL A 323 6.69 10.38 -18.70
CA VAL A 323 5.52 11.25 -18.64
C VAL A 323 5.96 12.69 -18.51
N LYS A 324 5.24 13.59 -19.18
CA LYS A 324 5.39 15.04 -19.03
C LYS A 324 4.01 15.65 -18.75
N PRO A 325 3.89 16.54 -17.74
CA PRO A 325 2.65 17.26 -17.52
C PRO A 325 2.24 18.04 -18.77
N ASP A 326 0.97 17.95 -19.13
CA ASP A 326 0.34 18.88 -20.09
C ASP A 326 -0.61 19.79 -19.31
N GLN A 327 -1.82 19.31 -19.01
CA GLN A 327 -2.81 20.03 -18.20
C GLN A 327 -3.03 19.39 -16.83
N SER A 328 -2.54 18.16 -16.62
CA SER A 328 -2.48 17.51 -15.31
C SER A 328 -1.05 17.03 -15.02
N GLY A 329 -0.69 17.05 -13.73
CA GLY A 329 0.55 16.46 -13.21
C GLY A 329 0.31 15.18 -12.44
N LYS A 330 -0.95 14.73 -12.31
CA LYS A 330 -1.33 13.54 -11.53
C LYS A 330 -1.95 12.48 -12.42
N PHE A 331 -1.55 11.23 -12.20
CA PHE A 331 -2.06 10.08 -12.93
C PHE A 331 -1.81 8.80 -12.14
N ARG A 332 -2.47 7.73 -12.55
CA ARG A 332 -2.36 6.40 -11.98
C ARG A 332 -1.86 5.42 -13.03
N VAL A 333 -0.97 4.51 -12.61
CA VAL A 333 -0.61 3.32 -13.37
C VAL A 333 -1.12 2.10 -12.63
N GLN A 334 -1.73 1.18 -13.36
CA GLN A 334 -2.15 -0.12 -12.84
C GLN A 334 -1.49 -1.21 -13.68
N LEU A 335 -0.93 -2.22 -13.03
CA LEU A 335 -0.44 -3.43 -13.70
C LEU A 335 -0.92 -4.63 -12.88
N PHE A 336 -1.73 -5.48 -13.51
CA PHE A 336 -2.27 -6.67 -12.86
C PHE A 336 -2.32 -7.85 -13.82
N GLY A 337 -2.11 -9.04 -13.28
CA GLY A 337 -2.24 -10.32 -13.94
C GLY A 337 -3.60 -10.98 -13.69
N PRO A 338 -3.67 -12.33 -13.79
CA PRO A 338 -4.89 -13.08 -13.56
C PRO A 338 -5.52 -12.83 -12.19
N ASN A 339 -6.85 -12.94 -12.14
CA ASN A 339 -7.64 -12.73 -10.92
C ASN A 339 -7.42 -11.35 -10.28
N SER A 340 -7.09 -10.34 -11.08
CA SER A 340 -6.82 -8.97 -10.66
C SER A 340 -5.69 -8.86 -9.62
N GLN A 341 -4.72 -9.78 -9.64
CA GLN A 341 -3.54 -9.70 -8.78
C GLN A 341 -2.51 -8.76 -9.41
N GLY A 342 -2.10 -7.72 -8.70
CA GLY A 342 -1.24 -6.69 -9.25
C GLY A 342 -0.97 -5.57 -8.29
N ALA A 343 -0.52 -4.45 -8.84
CA ALA A 343 -0.31 -3.24 -8.08
C ALA A 343 -0.81 -2.02 -8.84
N VAL A 344 -1.11 -0.98 -8.08
CA VAL A 344 -1.45 0.35 -8.56
C VAL A 344 -0.45 1.33 -7.98
N ALA A 345 -0.05 2.32 -8.75
CA ALA A 345 0.71 3.47 -8.28
C ALA A 345 0.05 4.76 -8.74
N ASP A 346 -0.22 5.64 -7.77
CA ASP A 346 -0.63 7.03 -7.99
C ASP A 346 0.64 7.88 -8.03
N PHE A 347 0.73 8.78 -9.01
CA PHE A 347 1.90 9.62 -9.24
C PHE A 347 1.54 11.10 -9.19
N ASP A 348 2.36 11.89 -8.51
CA ASP A 348 2.33 13.35 -8.52
C ASP A 348 3.66 13.88 -9.07
N LEU A 349 3.65 14.33 -10.33
CA LEU A 349 4.85 14.81 -11.01
C LEU A 349 5.37 16.15 -10.47
N ALA A 350 4.50 16.96 -9.85
CA ALA A 350 4.90 18.25 -9.28
C ALA A 350 5.71 18.03 -8.00
N ASN A 351 5.26 17.09 -7.15
CA ASN A 351 5.92 16.75 -5.90
C ASN A 351 6.97 15.63 -6.05
N ARG A 352 7.00 14.96 -7.22
CA ARG A 352 7.83 13.76 -7.49
C ARG A 352 7.54 12.63 -6.50
N GLU A 353 6.28 12.50 -6.14
CA GLU A 353 5.80 11.51 -5.19
C GLU A 353 5.07 10.39 -5.91
N SER A 354 5.07 9.22 -5.28
CA SER A 354 4.22 8.11 -5.69
C SER A 354 3.67 7.36 -4.47
N ALA A 355 2.47 6.81 -4.61
CA ALA A 355 1.80 6.02 -3.58
C ALA A 355 1.28 4.72 -4.17
N THR A 356 1.55 3.60 -3.50
CA THR A 356 1.22 2.26 -4.00
C THR A 356 0.01 1.65 -3.33
N ILE A 357 -0.73 0.83 -4.08
CA ILE A 357 -1.86 0.04 -3.59
C ILE A 357 -1.69 -1.40 -4.08
N ARG A 358 -1.77 -2.36 -3.15
CA ARG A 358 -1.74 -3.79 -3.46
C ARG A 358 -3.09 -4.27 -3.99
N LEU A 359 -3.05 -5.06 -5.05
CA LEU A 359 -4.18 -5.85 -5.52
C LEU A 359 -3.86 -7.35 -5.35
N GLY A 360 -4.65 -8.05 -4.53
CA GLY A 360 -4.47 -9.48 -4.30
C GLY A 360 -3.18 -9.82 -3.54
N LYS A 361 -2.47 -10.87 -3.99
CA LYS A 361 -1.37 -11.54 -3.27
C LYS A 361 0.04 -11.18 -3.77
N VAL A 362 0.18 -10.13 -4.58
CA VAL A 362 1.52 -9.68 -5.01
C VAL A 362 2.35 -9.24 -3.81
N ARG A 363 3.67 -9.16 -3.95
CA ARG A 363 4.63 -8.78 -2.89
C ARG A 363 5.63 -7.76 -3.42
N SER A 364 6.42 -7.17 -2.53
CA SER A 364 7.53 -6.25 -2.87
C SER A 364 7.16 -5.16 -3.87
N ILE A 365 6.04 -4.50 -3.60
CA ILE A 365 5.57 -3.39 -4.42
C ILE A 365 6.49 -2.19 -4.18
N SER A 366 6.88 -1.54 -5.26
CA SER A 366 7.63 -0.29 -5.20
C SER A 366 7.26 0.56 -6.41
N SER A 367 7.32 1.88 -6.22
CA SER A 367 7.12 2.84 -7.30
C SER A 367 8.02 4.04 -7.08
N GLY A 368 8.22 4.82 -8.14
CA GLY A 368 8.96 6.07 -8.04
C GLY A 368 8.82 6.97 -9.26
N VAL A 369 9.24 8.21 -9.08
CA VAL A 369 9.30 9.25 -10.11
C VAL A 369 10.69 9.86 -10.12
N GLU A 370 11.38 9.81 -11.26
CA GLU A 370 12.69 10.44 -11.45
C GLU A 370 12.65 11.44 -12.61
N ALA A 371 13.46 12.50 -12.55
CA ALA A 371 13.54 13.46 -13.65
C ALA A 371 14.29 12.85 -14.85
N ALA A 372 13.71 12.95 -16.05
CA ALA A 372 14.30 12.47 -17.31
C ALA A 372 14.78 13.62 -18.23
N GLY A 373 14.68 14.88 -17.75
CA GLY A 373 15.10 16.09 -18.47
C GLY A 373 14.02 16.69 -19.38
N PHE A 374 14.15 17.98 -19.71
CA PHE A 374 13.21 18.71 -20.60
C PHE A 374 11.73 18.66 -20.15
N GLY A 375 11.50 18.61 -18.84
CA GLY A 375 10.18 18.50 -18.22
C GLY A 375 9.58 17.09 -18.27
N TRP A 376 10.33 16.09 -18.72
CA TRP A 376 9.95 14.70 -18.62
C TRP A 376 10.35 14.10 -17.29
N TYR A 377 9.52 13.18 -16.83
CA TYR A 377 9.74 12.34 -15.67
C TYR A 377 9.63 10.89 -16.10
N ARG A 378 10.40 10.01 -15.50
CA ARG A 378 10.19 8.57 -15.62
C ARG A 378 9.44 8.10 -14.39
N ALA A 379 8.27 7.55 -14.61
CA ALA A 379 7.46 6.91 -13.60
C ALA A 379 7.56 5.40 -13.75
N TRP A 380 7.58 4.68 -12.63
CA TRP A 380 7.68 3.23 -12.65
C TRP A 380 6.93 2.59 -11.48
N LEU A 381 6.53 1.33 -11.70
CA LEU A 381 5.86 0.46 -10.74
C LEU A 381 6.45 -0.94 -10.88
N THR A 382 6.92 -1.52 -9.78
CA THR A 382 7.49 -2.85 -9.71
C THR A 382 6.79 -3.65 -8.63
N PHE A 383 6.53 -4.94 -8.88
CA PHE A 383 6.07 -5.87 -7.86
C PHE A 383 6.48 -7.31 -8.19
N PHE A 384 6.43 -8.19 -7.20
CA PHE A 384 6.56 -9.64 -7.35
C PHE A 384 5.19 -10.28 -7.50
N SER A 385 4.96 -11.00 -8.59
CA SER A 385 3.75 -11.78 -8.83
C SER A 385 3.99 -13.26 -8.50
N PRO A 386 3.22 -13.88 -7.59
CA PRO A 386 3.32 -15.32 -7.35
C PRO A 386 2.74 -16.16 -8.50
N VAL A 387 1.95 -15.55 -9.39
CA VAL A 387 1.26 -16.23 -10.50
C VAL A 387 1.59 -15.56 -11.83
N GLY A 388 1.66 -16.36 -12.88
CA GLY A 388 1.76 -15.89 -14.27
C GLY A 388 0.42 -16.00 -14.98
N GLY A 389 0.32 -15.32 -16.12
CA GLY A 389 -0.81 -15.38 -17.05
C GLY A 389 -1.07 -14.03 -17.70
N ARG A 390 -2.20 -13.93 -18.39
CA ARG A 390 -2.61 -12.69 -19.07
C ARG A 390 -2.97 -11.61 -18.06
N GLY A 391 -2.39 -10.43 -18.27
CA GLY A 391 -2.62 -9.23 -17.49
C GLY A 391 -3.02 -8.04 -18.34
N ALA A 392 -3.20 -6.92 -17.66
CA ALA A 392 -3.49 -5.62 -18.23
C ALA A 392 -2.63 -4.53 -17.60
N PHE A 393 -2.36 -3.51 -18.40
CA PHE A 393 -1.67 -2.29 -18.02
C PHE A 393 -2.58 -1.11 -18.29
N ILE A 394 -2.81 -0.27 -17.29
CA ILE A 394 -3.75 0.86 -17.37
C ILE A 394 -3.02 2.14 -16.97
N ILE A 395 -3.21 3.21 -17.75
CA ILE A 395 -2.86 4.58 -17.37
C ILE A 395 -4.16 5.35 -17.22
N GLN A 396 -4.42 5.87 -16.02
CA GLN A 396 -5.64 6.62 -15.69
C GLN A 396 -5.27 8.05 -15.33
N LEU A 397 -5.98 9.02 -15.92
CA LEU A 397 -5.80 10.43 -15.64
C LEU A 397 -6.43 10.79 -14.29
N ALA A 398 -5.83 11.74 -13.58
CA ALA A 398 -6.42 12.37 -12.42
C ALA A 398 -6.59 13.87 -12.65
N GLU A 399 -7.61 14.47 -12.05
CA GLU A 399 -7.72 15.93 -11.94
C GLU A 399 -6.64 16.47 -10.99
N PRO A 400 -6.38 17.79 -10.96
CA PRO A 400 -5.34 18.38 -10.08
C PRO A 400 -5.51 18.05 -8.59
N SER A 401 -6.74 17.81 -8.13
CA SER A 401 -7.04 17.38 -6.75
C SER A 401 -6.54 15.96 -6.45
N GLY A 402 -6.33 15.12 -7.49
CA GLY A 402 -6.05 13.69 -7.38
C GLY A 402 -7.28 12.79 -7.48
N ARG A 403 -8.47 13.32 -7.77
CA ARG A 403 -9.65 12.49 -8.07
C ARG A 403 -9.55 11.85 -9.46
N TYR A 404 -10.06 10.64 -9.56
CA TYR A 404 -10.05 9.81 -10.77
C TYR A 404 -11.41 9.70 -11.46
N ASP A 405 -12.48 10.18 -10.80
CA ASP A 405 -13.84 10.28 -11.34
C ASP A 405 -14.23 11.76 -11.42
N PHE A 406 -14.24 12.28 -12.66
CA PHE A 406 -14.43 13.70 -12.96
C PHE A 406 -15.08 13.90 -14.33
N ALA A 407 -15.58 15.11 -14.58
CA ALA A 407 -16.05 15.51 -15.90
C ALA A 407 -14.85 15.96 -16.76
N ALA A 408 -14.66 15.37 -17.94
CA ALA A 408 -13.58 15.75 -18.84
C ALA A 408 -13.58 17.27 -19.11
N ALA A 409 -12.52 17.96 -18.69
CA ALA A 409 -12.33 19.36 -18.98
C ALA A 409 -11.14 19.54 -19.91
N ARG A 410 -9.94 19.20 -19.43
CA ARG A 410 -8.66 19.35 -20.16
C ARG A 410 -7.56 18.40 -19.68
N GLU A 411 -7.83 17.59 -18.67
CA GLU A 411 -6.88 16.70 -17.99
C GLU A 411 -6.13 15.88 -19.03
N SER A 412 -4.81 16.01 -19.02
CA SER A 412 -3.97 15.38 -20.03
C SER A 412 -2.52 15.31 -19.58
N VAL A 413 -1.84 14.29 -20.10
CA VAL A 413 -0.39 14.09 -19.97
C VAL A 413 0.19 13.70 -21.32
N LEU A 414 1.48 13.99 -21.51
CA LEU A 414 2.24 13.42 -22.62
C LEU A 414 2.95 12.16 -22.11
N ILE A 415 2.86 11.06 -22.85
CA ILE A 415 3.49 9.78 -22.52
C ILE A 415 4.38 9.30 -23.67
N ARG A 416 5.44 8.58 -23.33
CA ARG A 416 6.31 7.88 -24.28
C ARG A 416 7.11 6.77 -23.58
N LYS A 417 7.83 5.96 -24.36
CA LYS A 417 8.73 4.92 -23.84
C LYS A 417 8.07 3.95 -22.86
N ILE A 418 6.84 3.53 -23.17
CA ILE A 418 6.12 2.57 -22.31
C ILE A 418 6.83 1.22 -22.37
N GLN A 419 7.17 0.67 -21.22
CA GLN A 419 7.91 -0.57 -21.10
C GLN A 419 7.40 -1.41 -19.95
N ILE A 420 7.22 -2.70 -20.20
CA ILE A 420 6.93 -3.71 -19.19
C ILE A 420 8.00 -4.79 -19.31
N THR A 421 8.74 -5.04 -18.24
CA THR A 421 9.87 -5.98 -18.22
C THR A 421 9.80 -6.94 -17.05
N LYS A 422 10.43 -8.10 -17.22
CA LYS A 422 10.72 -9.00 -16.10
C LYS A 422 11.92 -8.47 -15.32
N GLY A 423 11.88 -8.62 -14.01
CA GLY A 423 12.98 -8.24 -13.10
C GLY A 423 12.60 -7.07 -12.20
N ARG A 424 13.42 -6.87 -11.16
CA ARG A 424 13.22 -5.83 -10.14
C ARG A 424 13.72 -4.46 -10.59
N SER A 425 14.76 -4.45 -11.43
CA SER A 425 15.32 -3.23 -12.00
C SER A 425 14.42 -2.70 -13.11
N VAL A 426 14.28 -1.38 -13.17
CA VAL A 426 13.67 -0.70 -14.32
C VAL A 426 14.79 -0.38 -15.33
N PRO A 427 15.03 -1.20 -16.36
CA PRO A 427 16.13 -0.97 -17.29
C PRO A 427 15.88 0.29 -18.13
N ALA A 428 16.93 0.91 -18.65
CA ALA A 428 16.78 1.97 -19.64
C ALA A 428 15.89 1.50 -20.81
N TYR A 429 15.11 2.42 -21.37
CA TYR A 429 14.15 2.07 -22.43
C TYR A 429 14.81 1.36 -23.60
N GLN A 430 14.31 0.15 -23.91
CA GLN A 430 14.76 -0.66 -25.03
C GLN A 430 13.66 -0.75 -26.07
N THR A 431 14.06 -0.66 -27.34
CA THR A 431 13.17 -0.71 -28.50
C THR A 431 13.49 -1.98 -29.26
N ASP A 432 12.55 -2.91 -29.32
CA ASP A 432 12.72 -4.19 -30.02
C ASP A 432 12.78 -4.02 -31.55
N VAL A 433 12.45 -2.83 -32.07
CA VAL A 433 12.45 -2.53 -33.50
C VAL A 433 13.87 -2.21 -33.99
N PRO A 434 14.46 -2.98 -34.93
CA PRO A 434 15.77 -2.65 -35.51
C PRO A 434 15.79 -1.24 -36.11
N ILE A 435 16.85 -0.47 -35.85
CA ILE A 435 16.99 0.95 -36.25
C ILE A 435 16.65 1.20 -37.73
N VAL A 436 16.97 0.24 -38.60
CA VAL A 436 16.80 0.34 -40.07
C VAL A 436 15.32 0.44 -40.50
N ARG A 437 14.36 -0.11 -39.73
CA ARG A 437 12.92 0.01 -40.04
C ARG A 437 12.27 1.28 -39.49
N ARG A 438 12.97 2.10 -38.70
CA ARG A 438 12.37 3.21 -37.93
C ARG A 438 12.06 4.47 -38.75
N VAL A 439 12.81 4.75 -39.81
CA VAL A 439 12.74 6.05 -40.51
C VAL A 439 11.44 6.24 -41.31
N ARG A 440 10.80 5.16 -41.77
CA ARG A 440 9.52 5.24 -42.52
C ARG A 440 8.26 5.12 -41.66
N ALA A 441 8.38 4.60 -40.44
CA ALA A 441 7.23 4.36 -39.58
C ALA A 441 6.95 5.49 -38.58
N ALA A 442 7.90 6.37 -38.23
CA ALA A 442 7.81 7.18 -37.02
C ALA A 442 7.11 8.55 -37.12
N ALA A 443 6.55 8.94 -38.27
CA ALA A 443 5.83 10.21 -38.36
C ALA A 443 4.40 10.04 -37.80
N CYS A 444 4.06 10.80 -36.74
CA CYS A 444 2.66 11.15 -36.50
C CYS A 444 2.18 11.91 -37.75
N MET A 445 1.36 11.27 -38.59
CA MET A 445 0.77 11.91 -39.78
C MET A 445 -0.40 12.80 -39.40
#